data_AF-A0A017S0A6-F1
#
_entry.id   AF-A0A017S0A6-F1
#
_cell.length_a   1.000
_cell.length_b   1.000
_cell.length_c   1.000
_cell.angle_alpha   90.00
_cell.angle_beta   90.00
_cell.angle_gamma   90.00
#
_symmetry.space_group_name_H-M   'P 1'
#
loop_
_entity.id
_entity.type
_entity.pdbx_description
1 polymer ?
#
loop_
_entity_poly.entity_id
_entity_poly.type
_entity_poly.pdbx_seq_one_letter_code
_entity_poly.pdbx_strand_id
1 'polypeptide(L)'
;MLKDLITNISNGDSELKQLFNNRKYFDYPKSINLIKTLIASQNGDIIMDFFSGSATTAHAVMQLNAEDGGNRKFIMVQLPEPCDEKSEAYKAGYKNICEIGKERICVPEKK
;
A
#
# COMPACT_ATOMS: atom_id res chain seq x y z
N MET A 1 -1.08 24.98 -4.92
CA MET A 1 -2.39 24.52 -4.40
C MET A 1 -2.43 23.00 -4.37
N LEU A 2 -3.34 22.37 -3.60
CA LEU A 2 -3.50 20.90 -3.50
C LEU A 2 -3.49 20.17 -4.86
N LYS A 3 -4.00 20.81 -5.92
CA LYS A 3 -3.96 20.29 -7.28
C LYS A 3 -2.52 20.04 -7.76
N ASP A 4 -1.60 20.99 -7.56
CA ASP A 4 -0.20 20.90 -8.02
C ASP A 4 0.58 19.79 -7.30
N LEU A 5 0.18 19.48 -6.07
CA LEU A 5 0.68 18.33 -5.33
C LEU A 5 0.17 17.03 -5.97
N ILE A 6 -1.14 16.93 -6.24
CA ILE A 6 -1.77 15.76 -6.85
C ILE A 6 -1.22 15.48 -8.26
N THR A 7 -0.93 16.49 -9.07
CA THR A 7 -0.39 16.32 -10.43
C THR A 7 1.03 15.74 -10.44
N ASN A 8 1.81 15.94 -9.36
CA ASN A 8 3.20 15.48 -9.25
C ASN A 8 3.37 14.18 -8.45
N ILE A 9 2.27 13.57 -8.02
CA ILE A 9 2.32 12.32 -7.25
C ILE A 9 2.69 11.16 -8.18
N SER A 10 3.73 10.41 -7.79
CA SER A 10 4.18 9.19 -8.47
C SER A 10 3.02 8.21 -8.63
N ASN A 11 2.92 7.55 -9.79
CA ASN A 11 1.99 6.42 -9.92
C ASN A 11 2.44 5.32 -8.94
N GLY A 12 1.49 4.70 -8.21
CA GLY A 12 1.81 3.66 -7.24
C GLY A 12 2.19 2.32 -7.87
N ASP A 13 2.04 2.17 -9.19
CA ASP A 13 2.29 0.94 -9.95
C ASP A 13 3.80 0.68 -10.08
N SER A 14 4.64 1.70 -10.25
CA SER A 14 6.10 1.53 -10.26
C SER A 14 6.64 1.08 -8.89
N GLU A 15 6.18 1.70 -7.81
CA GLU A 15 6.53 1.37 -6.42
C GLU A 15 6.13 -0.08 -6.10
N LEU A 16 4.91 -0.46 -6.46
CA LEU A 16 4.40 -1.81 -6.24
C LEU A 16 5.18 -2.85 -7.05
N LYS A 17 5.46 -2.57 -8.34
CA LYS A 17 6.26 -3.47 -9.20
C LYS A 17 7.64 -3.71 -8.61
N GLN A 18 8.32 -2.68 -8.13
CA GLN A 18 9.64 -2.83 -7.51
C GLN A 18 9.61 -3.74 -6.28
N LEU A 19 8.55 -3.65 -5.47
CA LEU A 19 8.37 -4.51 -4.31
C LEU A 19 8.20 -6.00 -4.70
N PHE A 20 7.54 -6.26 -5.83
CA PHE A 20 7.21 -7.61 -6.30
C PHE A 20 8.09 -8.07 -7.47
N ASN A 21 9.39 -7.74 -7.46
CA ASN A 21 10.35 -8.18 -8.47
C ASN A 21 9.89 -7.89 -9.92
N ASN A 22 9.39 -6.69 -10.15
CA ASN A 22 8.81 -6.18 -11.40
C ASN A 22 7.52 -6.87 -11.87
N ARG A 23 6.83 -7.60 -11.00
CA ARG A 23 5.52 -8.19 -11.30
C ARG A 23 4.38 -7.24 -10.96
N LYS A 24 3.35 -7.22 -11.81
CA LYS A 24 2.16 -6.39 -11.64
C LYS A 24 1.02 -7.22 -11.06
N TYR A 25 0.85 -7.17 -9.73
CA TYR A 25 -0.25 -7.86 -9.04
C TYR A 25 -1.47 -6.98 -8.79
N PHE A 26 -1.37 -5.68 -9.06
CA PHE A 26 -2.46 -4.72 -8.87
C PHE A 26 -2.44 -3.71 -10.00
N ASP A 27 -3.61 -3.33 -10.50
CA ASP A 27 -3.70 -2.40 -11.63
C ASP A 27 -3.61 -0.94 -11.23
N TYR A 28 -4.20 -0.59 -10.09
CA TYR A 28 -4.34 0.80 -9.64
C TYR A 28 -4.00 0.96 -8.15
N PRO A 29 -2.79 0.56 -7.71
CA PRO A 29 -2.37 0.84 -6.35
C PRO A 29 -2.29 2.36 -6.12
N LYS A 30 -2.73 2.81 -4.94
CA LYS A 30 -2.52 4.21 -4.53
C LYS A 30 -1.02 4.48 -4.38
N SER A 31 -0.60 5.72 -4.61
CA SER A 31 0.78 6.19 -4.36
C SER A 31 1.09 6.24 -2.88
N ILE A 32 2.27 5.76 -2.46
CA ILE A 32 2.72 5.90 -1.07
C ILE A 32 2.87 7.38 -0.70
N ASN A 33 3.48 8.18 -1.57
CA ASN A 33 3.76 9.59 -1.31
C ASN A 33 2.48 10.39 -1.06
N LEU A 34 1.41 10.12 -1.82
CA LEU A 34 0.11 10.72 -1.57
C LEU A 34 -0.37 10.45 -0.15
N ILE A 35 -0.36 9.19 0.27
CA ILE A 35 -0.83 8.84 1.61
C ILE A 35 0.07 9.47 2.68
N LYS A 36 1.40 9.42 2.51
CA LYS A 36 2.33 10.07 3.43
C LYS A 36 2.01 11.54 3.62
N THR A 37 1.73 12.29 2.55
CA THR A 37 1.36 13.71 2.67
C THR A 37 0.06 13.91 3.44
N LEU A 38 -0.92 13.02 3.27
CA LEU A 38 -2.20 13.11 3.98
C LEU A 38 -2.07 12.83 5.49
N ILE A 39 -1.17 11.93 5.88
CA ILE A 39 -1.06 11.47 7.29
C ILE A 39 0.17 12.01 8.03
N ALA A 40 1.03 12.80 7.38
CA ALA A 40 2.28 13.30 7.96
C ALA A 40 2.08 14.05 9.28
N SER A 41 0.98 14.78 9.43
CA SER A 41 0.66 15.56 10.64
C SER A 41 0.10 14.75 11.80
N GLN A 42 -0.26 13.48 11.58
CA GLN A 42 -0.81 12.61 12.63
C GLN A 42 0.34 12.07 13.49
N ASN A 43 0.21 12.10 14.81
CA ASN A 43 1.29 11.78 15.72
C ASN A 43 0.84 10.72 16.74
N GLY A 44 1.12 9.46 16.44
CA GLY A 44 0.72 8.32 17.29
C GLY A 44 -0.75 7.94 17.17
N ASP A 45 -1.48 8.54 16.24
CA ASP A 45 -2.89 8.23 15.97
C ASP A 45 -3.09 6.87 15.28
N ILE A 46 -4.35 6.43 15.23
CA ILE A 46 -4.77 5.22 14.51
C ILE A 46 -5.31 5.62 13.14
N ILE A 47 -4.66 5.15 12.08
CA ILE A 47 -5.08 5.36 10.69
C ILE A 47 -5.92 4.16 10.23
N MET A 48 -7.18 4.39 9.88
CA MET A 48 -8.09 3.35 9.41
C MET A 48 -8.32 3.46 7.90
N ASP A 49 -8.18 2.34 7.19
CA ASP A 49 -8.48 2.23 5.77
C ASP A 49 -9.38 1.00 5.53
N PHE A 50 -10.65 1.25 5.25
CA PHE A 50 -11.66 0.20 5.05
C PHE A 50 -11.82 -0.23 3.59
N PHE A 51 -11.01 0.34 2.69
CA PHE A 51 -10.89 -0.07 1.29
C PHE A 51 -9.40 -0.21 0.96
N SER A 52 -8.72 -1.00 1.78
CA SER A 52 -7.26 -1.04 1.78
C SER A 52 -6.64 -1.53 0.48
N GLY A 53 -7.32 -2.38 -0.29
CA GLY A 53 -6.87 -2.88 -1.58
C GLY A 53 -5.45 -3.45 -1.50
N SER A 54 -4.52 -2.81 -2.21
CA SER A 54 -3.09 -3.17 -2.17
C SER A 54 -2.38 -2.86 -0.86
N ALA A 55 -3.05 -2.33 0.17
CA ALA A 55 -2.49 -1.92 1.45
C ALA A 55 -1.43 -0.81 1.39
N THR A 56 -1.61 0.16 0.49
CA THR A 56 -0.71 1.33 0.40
C THR A 56 -0.67 2.13 1.72
N THR A 57 -1.81 2.26 2.40
CA THR A 57 -1.92 3.06 3.63
C THR A 57 -1.06 2.51 4.77
N ALA A 58 -1.08 1.20 5.00
CA ALA A 58 -0.22 0.55 5.99
C ALA A 58 1.27 0.75 5.66
N HIS A 59 1.66 0.58 4.39
CA HIS A 59 3.04 0.82 3.96
C HIS A 59 3.47 2.26 4.24
N ALA A 60 2.64 3.25 3.90
CA ALA A 60 2.94 4.67 4.16
C ALA A 60 3.11 4.96 5.66
N VAL A 61 2.28 4.35 6.52
CA VAL A 61 2.39 4.46 7.99
C VAL A 61 3.72 3.88 8.48
N MET A 62 4.07 2.66 8.05
CA MET A 62 5.32 2.01 8.43
C MET A 62 6.54 2.82 8.01
N GLN A 63 6.54 3.36 6.79
CA GLN A 63 7.63 4.17 6.29
C GLN A 63 7.76 5.49 7.05
N LEU A 64 6.66 6.20 7.33
CA LEU A 64 6.72 7.42 8.12
C LEU A 64 7.26 7.17 9.52
N ASN A 65 6.76 6.13 10.21
CA ASN A 65 7.26 5.78 11.54
C ASN A 65 8.76 5.44 11.53
N ALA A 66 9.27 4.80 10.47
CA ALA A 66 10.70 4.52 10.32
C ALA A 66 11.52 5.80 10.05
N GLU A 67 10.98 6.75 9.29
CA GLU A 67 11.65 8.00 8.92
C GLU A 67 11.68 9.03 10.05
N ASP A 68 10.59 9.19 10.79
CA ASP A 68 10.44 10.23 11.83
C ASP A 68 10.48 9.70 13.26
N GLY A 69 10.67 8.39 13.45
CA GLY A 69 10.64 7.74 14.76
C GLY A 69 9.24 7.71 15.40
N GLY A 70 8.20 7.95 14.61
CA GLY A 70 6.82 7.97 15.05
C GLY A 70 6.27 6.59 15.41
N ASN A 71 5.07 6.58 15.97
CA ASN A 71 4.39 5.40 16.49
C ASN A 71 2.93 5.32 16.02
N ARG A 72 2.64 5.83 14.81
CA ARG A 72 1.33 5.75 14.18
C ARG A 72 0.91 4.30 14.04
N LYS A 73 -0.36 3.99 14.33
CA LYS A 73 -0.92 2.65 14.20
C LYS A 73 -1.84 2.62 12.99
N PHE A 74 -2.13 1.43 12.46
CA PHE A 74 -3.07 1.30 11.35
C PHE A 74 -4.04 0.13 11.55
N ILE A 75 -5.23 0.27 10.96
CA ILE A 75 -6.25 -0.78 10.85
C ILE A 75 -6.66 -0.85 9.38
N MET A 76 -6.41 -2.00 8.74
CA MET A 76 -6.76 -2.23 7.34
C MET A 76 -7.93 -3.20 7.27
N VAL A 77 -8.98 -2.84 6.53
CA VAL A 77 -10.08 -3.75 6.19
C VAL A 77 -10.08 -3.97 4.68
N GLN A 78 -10.18 -5.23 4.28
CA GLN A 78 -10.34 -5.66 2.89
C GLN A 78 -11.27 -6.86 2.85
N LEU A 79 -12.21 -6.85 1.91
CA LEU A 79 -13.02 -8.02 1.62
C LEU A 79 -12.15 -9.07 0.90
N PRO A 80 -12.33 -10.38 1.20
CA PRO A 80 -11.60 -11.47 0.57
C PRO A 80 -12.10 -11.72 -0.86
N GLU A 81 -11.97 -10.71 -1.71
CA GLU A 81 -12.35 -10.75 -3.11
C GLU A 81 -11.38 -11.66 -3.87
N PRO A 82 -11.89 -12.67 -4.61
CA PRO A 82 -11.04 -13.59 -5.33
C PRO A 82 -10.28 -12.86 -6.45
N CYS A 83 -9.04 -13.28 -6.68
CA CYS A 83 -8.27 -12.79 -7.83
C CYS A 83 -8.85 -13.36 -9.13
N ASP A 84 -8.83 -12.56 -10.20
CA ASP A 84 -9.16 -13.05 -11.55
C ASP A 84 -8.17 -14.15 -11.93
N GLU A 85 -8.66 -15.31 -12.38
CA GLU A 85 -7.84 -16.46 -12.78
C GLU A 85 -6.80 -16.13 -13.85
N LYS A 86 -7.06 -15.11 -14.67
CA LYS A 86 -6.14 -14.64 -15.73
C LYS A 86 -5.07 -13.70 -15.19
N SER A 87 -5.24 -13.16 -13.99
CA SER A 87 -4.32 -12.19 -13.40
C SER A 87 -2.97 -12.80 -13.06
N GLU A 88 -1.92 -11.99 -13.10
CA GLU A 88 -0.58 -12.39 -12.65
C GLU A 88 -0.56 -12.72 -11.15
N ALA A 89 -1.46 -12.12 -10.36
CA ALA A 89 -1.59 -12.42 -8.94
C ALA A 89 -2.09 -13.85 -8.72
N TYR A 90 -3.12 -14.28 -9.46
CA TYR A 90 -3.63 -15.64 -9.39
C TYR A 90 -2.57 -16.67 -9.83
N LYS A 91 -1.86 -16.39 -10.93
CA LYS A 91 -0.74 -17.25 -11.39
C LYS A 91 0.41 -17.33 -10.39
N ALA A 92 0.60 -16.30 -9.56
CA ALA A 92 1.59 -16.28 -8.49
C ALA A 92 1.12 -17.01 -7.21
N GLY A 93 -0.11 -17.52 -7.18
CA GLY A 93 -0.66 -18.29 -6.07
C GLY A 93 -1.51 -17.49 -5.08
N TYR A 94 -1.76 -16.21 -5.33
CA TYR A 94 -2.67 -15.41 -4.50
C TYR A 94 -4.12 -15.72 -4.84
N LYS A 95 -4.88 -16.17 -3.85
CA LYS A 95 -6.29 -16.55 -4.00
C LYS A 95 -7.21 -15.34 -3.97
N ASN A 96 -6.87 -14.34 -3.16
CA ASN A 96 -7.69 -13.15 -2.97
C ASN A 96 -6.83 -11.89 -2.76
N ILE A 97 -7.47 -10.74 -2.91
CA ILE A 97 -6.85 -9.42 -2.78
C ILE A 97 -6.18 -9.23 -1.40
N CYS A 98 -6.76 -9.77 -0.33
CA CYS A 98 -6.20 -9.64 1.02
C CYS A 98 -4.80 -10.26 1.13
N GLU A 99 -4.52 -11.35 0.43
CA GLU A 99 -3.21 -12.01 0.47
C GLU A 99 -2.12 -11.12 -0.16
N ILE A 100 -2.44 -10.42 -1.25
CA ILE A 100 -1.52 -9.47 -1.90
C ILE A 100 -1.22 -8.29 -0.96
N GLY A 101 -2.25 -7.74 -0.32
CA GLY A 101 -2.12 -6.64 0.64
C GLY A 101 -1.30 -7.05 1.87
N LYS A 102 -1.51 -8.28 2.39
CA LYS A 102 -0.70 -8.85 3.48
C LYS A 102 0.75 -9.00 3.07
N GLU A 103 1.02 -9.57 1.90
CA GLU A 103 2.40 -9.73 1.41
C GLU A 103 3.08 -8.37 1.29
N ARG A 104 2.41 -7.33 0.77
CA ARG A 104 2.98 -5.97 0.72
C ARG A 104 3.45 -5.47 2.09
N ILE A 105 2.68 -5.72 3.15
CA ILE A 105 2.99 -5.28 4.51
C ILE A 105 4.06 -6.16 5.17
N CYS A 106 4.21 -7.43 4.78
CA CYS A 106 5.17 -8.39 5.36
C CYS A 106 6.54 -8.40 4.67
N VAL A 107 6.64 -7.99 3.40
CA VAL A 107 7.92 -7.83 2.68
C VAL A 107 8.94 -6.85 3.32
N PRO A 108 8.58 -5.83 4.11
CA PRO A 108 9.54 -4.90 4.75
C PRO A 108 10.59 -5.56 5.67
N GLU A 109 10.44 -6.82 6.06
CA GLU A 109 11.37 -7.52 6.95
C GLU A 109 12.47 -8.32 6.22
N LYS A 110 12.50 -8.34 4.88
CA LYS A 110 13.46 -9.16 4.10
C LYS A 110 14.61 -8.37 3.45
N LYS A 111 15.00 -7.22 3.99
CA LYS A 111 16.24 -6.53 3.61
C LYS A 111 17.14 -6.28 4.81
#